data_AF-A0A4Y9QA08-F1
#
_entry.id   AF-A0A4Y9QA08-F1
#
_cell.length_a   1.000
_cell.length_b   1.000
_cell.length_c   1.000
_cell.angle_alpha   90.00
_cell.angle_beta   90.00
_cell.angle_gamma   90.00
#
_symmetry.space_group_name_H-M   'P 1'
#
loop_
_entity.id
_entity.type
_entity.pdbx_description
1 polymer ?
#
loop_
_entity_poly.entity_id
_entity_poly.type
_entity_poly.pdbx_seq_one_letter_code
_entity_poly.pdbx_strand_id
1 'polypeptide(L)'
;MAVPQVYAALGRAEPSLHHARRVLQICERHGIGDWDLAFAHGAIARAQSLAGGGEAAREAVRAARAVVIAGDEERELLEADPATLPA
;
A
#
# COMPACT_ATOMS: atom_id res chain seq x y z
N MET A 1 9.23 0.05 9.79
CA MET A 1 9.53 0.77 8.54
C MET A 1 9.84 -0.23 7.44
N ALA A 2 8.90 -0.47 6.53
CA ALA A 2 9.14 -1.35 5.39
C ALA A 2 9.91 -0.61 4.28
N VAL A 3 10.77 -1.32 3.54
CA VAL A 3 11.62 -0.81 2.44
C VAL A 3 10.89 0.13 1.44
N PRO A 4 9.61 -0.07 1.07
CA PRO A 4 8.88 0.85 0.18
C PRO A 4 8.68 2.26 0.76
N GLN A 5 8.54 2.37 2.10
CA GLN A 5 8.32 3.65 2.79
C GLN A 5 9.55 4.55 2.72
N VAL A 6 10.75 3.96 2.78
CA VAL A 6 12.02 4.69 2.67
C VAL A 6 12.16 5.32 1.28
N TYR A 7 11.85 4.59 0.21
CA TYR A 7 11.91 5.13 -1.15
C TYR A 7 10.83 6.18 -1.43
N ALA A 8 9.63 5.99 -0.87
CA ALA A 8 8.56 6.99 -1.00
C ALA A 8 8.90 8.29 -0.27
N ALA A 9 9.47 8.21 0.94
CA ALA A 9 9.96 9.38 1.68
C ALA A 9 11.09 10.12 0.93
N LEU A 10 11.87 9.40 0.13
CA LEU A 10 12.94 9.96 -0.73
C LEU A 10 12.45 10.41 -2.12
N GLY A 11 11.14 10.40 -2.38
CA GLY A 11 10.56 10.80 -3.68
C GLY A 11 10.89 9.87 -4.85
N ARG A 12 11.37 8.65 -4.57
CA ARG A 12 11.78 7.67 -5.59
C ARG A 12 10.64 6.71 -5.89
N ALA A 13 9.71 7.16 -6.74
CA ALA A 13 8.49 6.44 -7.08
C ALA A 13 8.75 5.04 -7.67
N GLU A 14 9.69 4.90 -8.60
CA GLU A 14 9.95 3.63 -9.30
C GLU A 14 10.47 2.50 -8.37
N PRO A 15 11.51 2.70 -7.53
CA PRO A 15 11.93 1.70 -6.54
C PRO A 15 10.84 1.37 -5.51
N SER A 16 10.08 2.38 -5.08
CA SER A 16 8.96 2.18 -4.15
C SER A 16 7.91 1.25 -4.76
N LEU A 17 7.53 1.49 -6.02
CA LEU A 17 6.58 0.67 -6.76
C LEU A 17 7.09 -0.75 -7.00
N HIS A 18 8.38 -0.91 -7.32
CA HIS A 18 8.99 -2.23 -7.49
C HIS A 18 8.85 -3.07 -6.23
N HIS A 19 9.26 -2.54 -5.07
CA HIS A 19 9.19 -3.28 -3.82
C HIS A 19 7.74 -3.52 -3.36
N ALA A 20 6.85 -2.54 -3.51
CA ALA A 20 5.43 -2.70 -3.15
C ALA A 20 4.75 -3.81 -3.97
N ARG A 21 5.03 -3.89 -5.28
CA ARG A 21 4.55 -5.00 -6.14
C ARG A 21 5.10 -6.36 -5.73
N ARG A 22 6.36 -6.42 -5.27
CA ARG A 22 6.96 -7.68 -4.80
C ARG A 22 6.30 -8.17 -3.52
N VAL A 23 5.99 -7.27 -2.59
CA VAL A 23 5.23 -7.60 -1.37
C VAL A 23 3.83 -8.10 -1.75
N LEU A 24 3.10 -7.38 -2.61
CA LEU A 24 1.78 -7.81 -3.08
C LEU A 24 1.83 -9.22 -3.70
N GLN A 25 2.79 -9.48 -4.58
CA GLN A 25 2.95 -10.79 -5.22
C GLN A 25 3.21 -11.92 -4.21
N ILE A 26 3.95 -11.64 -3.14
CA ILE A 26 4.20 -12.60 -2.06
C ILE A 26 2.90 -12.86 -1.30
N CYS A 27 2.17 -11.79 -0.95
CA CYS A 27 0.89 -11.91 -0.26
C CYS A 27 -0.12 -12.75 -1.05
N GLU A 28 -0.31 -12.45 -2.34
CA GLU A 28 -1.21 -13.20 -3.22
C GLU A 28 -0.76 -14.67 -3.39
N ARG A 29 0.54 -14.91 -3.57
CA ARG A 29 1.07 -16.26 -3.77
C ARG A 29 0.89 -17.15 -2.55
N HIS A 30 1.02 -16.58 -1.36
CA HIS A 30 1.00 -17.32 -0.11
C HIS A 30 -0.34 -17.23 0.63
N GLY A 31 -1.33 -16.51 0.09
CA GLY A 31 -2.62 -16.30 0.73
C GLY A 31 -2.53 -15.45 2.00
N ILE A 32 -1.51 -14.57 2.09
CA ILE A 32 -1.35 -13.63 3.20
C ILE A 32 -2.33 -12.48 2.96
N GLY A 33 -3.37 -12.38 3.80
CA GLY A 33 -4.39 -11.35 3.75
C GLY A 33 -4.14 -10.23 4.76
N ASP A 34 -5.23 -9.63 5.22
CA ASP A 34 -5.23 -8.72 6.38
C ASP A 34 -4.30 -7.50 6.19
N TRP A 35 -3.65 -7.06 7.25
CA TRP A 35 -2.81 -5.88 7.30
C TRP A 35 -1.69 -5.89 6.25
N ASP A 36 -1.02 -7.02 6.03
CA ASP A 36 0.07 -7.13 5.06
C ASP A 36 -0.41 -6.87 3.62
N LEU A 37 -1.58 -7.41 3.26
CA LEU A 37 -2.16 -7.22 1.93
C LEU A 37 -2.68 -5.78 1.75
N ALA A 38 -3.35 -5.24 2.76
CA ALA A 38 -3.81 -3.86 2.75
C ALA A 38 -2.63 -2.87 2.64
N PHE A 39 -1.55 -3.14 3.38
CA PHE A 39 -0.32 -2.37 3.36
C PHE A 39 0.36 -2.41 1.99
N ALA A 40 0.42 -3.58 1.34
CA ALA A 40 1.00 -3.71 0.01
C ALA A 40 0.28 -2.83 -1.02
N HIS A 41 -1.06 -2.83 -1.00
CA HIS A 41 -1.86 -1.96 -1.86
C HIS A 41 -1.68 -0.47 -1.52
N GLY A 42 -1.64 -0.09 -0.24
CA GLY A 42 -1.38 1.30 0.18
C GLY A 42 -0.01 1.82 -0.28
N ALA A 43 1.02 0.98 -0.20
CA ALA A 43 2.35 1.31 -0.72
C ALA A 43 2.36 1.52 -2.24
N ILE A 44 1.59 0.73 -3.00
CA ILE A 44 1.40 0.94 -4.45
C ILE A 44 0.70 2.27 -4.71
N ALA A 45 -0.38 2.56 -3.98
CA ALA A 45 -1.15 3.79 -4.15
C ALA A 45 -0.27 5.03 -4.02
N ARG A 46 0.60 5.04 -3.01
CA ARG A 46 1.56 6.11 -2.80
C ARG A 46 2.59 6.22 -3.92
N ALA A 47 3.18 5.10 -4.31
CA ALA A 47 4.19 5.11 -5.38
C ALA A 47 3.59 5.64 -6.70
N GLN A 48 2.33 5.27 -7.00
CA GLN A 48 1.59 5.80 -8.14
C GLN A 48 1.28 7.30 -7.99
N SER A 49 0.90 7.76 -6.80
CA SER A 49 0.66 9.18 -6.54
C SER A 49 1.94 10.00 -6.74
N LEU A 50 3.09 9.51 -6.26
CA LEU A 50 4.40 10.14 -6.47
C LEU A 50 4.83 10.15 -7.95
N ALA A 51 4.42 9.14 -8.72
CA ALA A 51 4.68 9.05 -10.15
C ALA A 51 3.72 9.89 -11.01
N GLY A 52 2.75 10.59 -10.42
CA GLY A 52 1.72 11.34 -11.14
C GLY A 52 0.58 10.49 -11.71
N GLY A 53 0.53 9.20 -11.38
CA GLY A 53 -0.48 8.24 -11.83
C GLY A 53 -1.76 8.28 -10.99
N GLY A 54 -2.48 9.40 -11.00
CA GLY A 54 -3.63 9.65 -10.11
C GLY A 54 -4.72 8.55 -10.12
N GLU A 55 -5.10 8.03 -11.29
CA GLU A 55 -6.10 6.95 -11.34
C GLU A 55 -5.57 5.62 -10.82
N ALA A 56 -4.32 5.28 -11.15
CA ALA A 56 -3.67 4.08 -10.62
C ALA A 56 -3.49 4.14 -9.10
N ALA A 57 -3.26 5.33 -8.56
CA ALA A 57 -3.23 5.55 -7.11
C ALA A 57 -4.59 5.28 -6.48
N ARG A 58 -5.67 5.85 -7.03
CA ARG A 58 -7.05 5.64 -6.52
C ARG A 58 -7.47 4.18 -6.58
N GLU A 59 -7.13 3.48 -7.65
CA GLU A 59 -7.43 2.05 -7.76
C GLU A 59 -6.72 1.25 -6.67
N ALA A 60 -5.45 1.53 -6.42
CA ALA A 60 -4.71 0.88 -5.34
C ALA A 60 -5.27 1.22 -3.94
N VAL A 61 -5.79 2.45 -3.72
CA VAL A 61 -6.52 2.79 -2.48
C VAL A 61 -7.80 1.98 -2.35
N ARG A 62 -8.58 1.84 -3.43
CA ARG A 62 -9.80 1.00 -3.42
C ARG A 62 -9.47 -0.44 -3.07
N ALA A 63 -8.42 -0.99 -3.68
CA ALA A 63 -7.95 -2.34 -3.40
C ALA A 63 -7.52 -2.50 -1.93
N ALA A 64 -6.77 -1.55 -1.37
CA ALA A 64 -6.36 -1.59 0.03
C ALA A 64 -7.56 -1.58 0.99
N ARG A 65 -8.57 -0.74 0.73
CA ARG A 65 -9.79 -0.64 1.54
C ARG A 65 -10.69 -1.88 1.45
N ALA A 66 -10.63 -2.60 0.33
CA ALA A 66 -11.41 -3.81 0.10
C ALA A 66 -10.82 -5.04 0.84
N VAL A 67 -9.61 -4.95 1.37
CA VAL A 67 -9.01 -6.02 2.17
C VAL A 67 -9.77 -6.18 3.48
N VAL A 68 -10.10 -7.44 3.79
CA VAL A 68 -10.69 -7.81 5.08
C VAL A 68 -9.55 -7.91 6.10
N ILE A 69 -9.61 -7.08 7.12
CA ILE A 69 -8.65 -6.99 8.24
C ILE A 69 -9.32 -7.55 9.49
N ALA A 70 -8.62 -8.41 10.24
CA ALA A 70 -9.19 -9.15 11.36
C ALA A 70 -9.17 -8.34 12.67
N GLY A 71 -9.93 -7.25 12.71
CA GLY A 71 -10.07 -6.42 13.92
C GLY A 71 -10.40 -4.98 13.57
N ASP A 72 -11.39 -4.41 14.25
CA ASP A 72 -11.85 -3.04 13.96
C ASP A 72 -10.75 -2.01 14.26
N GLU A 73 -9.91 -2.26 15.27
CA GLU A 73 -8.79 -1.39 15.68
C GLU A 73 -7.65 -1.35 14.63
N GLU A 74 -7.39 -2.45 13.94
CA GLU A 74 -6.34 -2.53 12.91
C GLU A 74 -6.78 -1.86 11.60
N ARG A 75 -8.09 -1.90 11.30
CA ARG A 75 -8.69 -1.13 10.20
C ARG A 75 -8.60 0.36 10.47
N GLU A 76 -8.95 0.80 11.68
CA GLU A 76 -8.86 2.22 12.06
C GLU A 76 -7.43 2.73 11.97
N LEU A 77 -6.43 1.93 12.37
CA LEU A 77 -5.01 2.29 12.26
C LEU A 77 -4.56 2.43 10.80
N LEU A 78 -5.04 1.57 9.89
CA LEU A 78 -4.75 1.67 8.46
C LEU A 78 -5.33 2.96 7.84
N GLU A 79 -6.54 3.34 8.24
CA GLU A 79 -7.25 4.52 7.73
C GLU A 79 -6.73 5.82 8.35
N ALA A 80 -6.36 5.81 9.63
CA ALA A 80 -5.85 6.96 10.36
C ALA A 80 -4.38 7.29 10.01
N ASP A 81 -3.66 6.37 9.38
CA ASP A 81 -2.31 6.61 8.91
C ASP A 81 -2.30 7.14 7.46
N PRO A 82 -2.19 8.47 7.24
CA PRO A 82 -1.94 9.02 5.90
C PRO A 82 -0.59 8.54 5.36
N ALA A 83 0.28 8.00 6.23
CA ALA A 83 1.47 7.32 5.83
C ALA A 83 1.21 5.93 5.18
N THR A 84 -0.04 5.47 5.11
CA THR A 84 -0.44 4.18 4.53
C THR A 84 -1.39 4.33 3.35
N LEU A 85 -2.40 5.21 3.42
CA LEU A 85 -3.30 5.51 2.29
C LEU A 85 -3.25 6.99 1.88
N PRO A 86 -2.93 7.33 0.62
CA PRO A 86 -3.03 8.71 0.15
C PRO A 86 -4.50 9.16 0.07
N ALA A 87 -4.72 10.47 0.26
CA ALA A 87 -6.02 11.13 0.18
C ALA A 87 -6.64 11.08 -1.23
#